data_AF-A0A562N804-F1
#
_entry.id   AF-A0A562N804-F1
#
_cell.length_a   1.000
_cell.length_b   1.000
_cell.length_c   1.000
_cell.angle_alpha   90.00
_cell.angle_beta   90.00
_cell.angle_gamma   90.00
#
_symmetry.space_group_name_H-M   'P 1'
#
loop_
_entity.id
_entity.type
_entity.pdbx_description
1 polymer ?
#
loop_
_entity_poly.entity_id
_entity_poly.type
_entity_poly.pdbx_seq_one_letter_code
_entity_poly.pdbx_strand_id
1 'polypeptide(L)'
;MRKTIVTISLCFGLVTAVRAANEDYVGPFPTEGLYMMCSQSNQRDKCLMYIQGLMYGLRIQREMHEQGMPICVPEISSEEARVRILNFIDGATGGNPQTNKDGGDWMAFMGLAAGNVCGQHIGFRTPSNNIHCQLNGSNNYLRCDIRELSNAVPQKPRDCDLEWGTTFSISEDGDSGSRMCVGDTVEDDALPILDYGSSWNRGGYECKSEPSGLSCVNALGHGFTISRNRQELF
;
A
#
# COMPACT_ATOMS: atom_id res chain seq x y z
N MET A 1 -47.76 34.74 -74.02
CA MET A 1 -46.32 35.04 -73.97
C MET A 1 -46.01 35.90 -72.74
N ARG A 2 -45.42 35.31 -71.70
CA ARG A 2 -44.45 35.91 -70.73
C ARG A 2 -44.29 34.90 -69.59
N LYS A 3 -43.15 34.20 -69.57
CA LYS A 3 -42.74 33.36 -68.45
C LYS A 3 -42.14 34.27 -67.38
N THR A 4 -42.77 34.34 -66.22
CA THR A 4 -42.24 35.05 -65.05
C THR A 4 -41.18 34.18 -64.41
N ILE A 5 -39.91 34.58 -64.54
CA ILE A 5 -38.79 33.95 -63.84
C ILE A 5 -38.75 34.58 -62.45
N VAL A 6 -39.04 33.79 -61.42
CA VAL A 6 -38.86 34.18 -60.01
C VAL A 6 -37.45 33.76 -59.61
N THR A 7 -36.55 34.73 -59.47
CA THR A 7 -35.19 34.52 -58.98
C THR A 7 -35.24 34.40 -57.46
N ILE A 8 -35.12 33.18 -56.93
CA ILE A 8 -34.96 32.92 -55.50
C ILE A 8 -33.50 33.24 -55.13
N SER A 9 -33.29 34.33 -54.40
CA SER A 9 -31.98 34.65 -53.83
C SER A 9 -31.81 33.83 -52.54
N LEU A 10 -30.98 32.78 -52.58
CA LEU A 10 -30.55 32.06 -51.38
C LEU A 10 -29.47 32.89 -50.67
N CYS A 11 -29.83 33.54 -49.56
CA CYS A 11 -28.85 34.01 -48.59
C CYS A 11 -28.22 32.79 -47.89
N PHE A 12 -27.01 32.41 -48.29
CA PHE A 12 -26.15 31.56 -47.47
C PHE A 12 -25.66 32.37 -46.28
N GLY A 13 -26.40 32.33 -45.16
CA GLY A 13 -25.86 32.73 -43.88
C GLY A 13 -24.78 31.73 -43.48
N LEU A 14 -23.52 32.18 -43.40
CA LEU A 14 -22.49 31.43 -42.68
C LEU A 14 -22.92 31.36 -41.22
N VAL A 15 -23.53 30.25 -40.82
CA VAL A 15 -23.61 29.89 -39.41
C VAL A 15 -22.20 29.47 -39.01
N THR A 16 -21.45 30.39 -38.42
CA THR A 16 -20.26 30.00 -37.65
C THR A 16 -20.76 29.13 -36.51
N ALA A 17 -20.54 27.82 -36.59
CA ALA A 17 -20.70 26.94 -35.45
C ALA A 17 -19.68 27.37 -34.40
N VAL A 18 -20.09 28.26 -33.49
CA VAL A 18 -19.37 28.49 -32.24
C VAL A 18 -19.45 27.16 -31.50
N ARG A 19 -18.33 26.43 -31.44
CA ARG A 19 -18.18 25.34 -30.48
C ARG A 19 -18.35 25.99 -29.11
N ALA A 20 -19.43 25.69 -28.41
CA ALA A 20 -19.52 25.95 -26.98
C ALA A 20 -18.36 25.19 -26.33
N ALA A 21 -17.36 25.92 -25.84
CA ALA A 21 -16.43 25.36 -24.88
C ALA A 21 -17.27 24.96 -23.66
N ASN A 22 -16.99 23.80 -23.07
CA ASN A 22 -17.64 23.39 -21.83
C ASN A 22 -17.14 24.34 -20.74
N GLU A 23 -17.89 25.41 -20.44
CA GLU A 23 -17.48 26.51 -19.53
C GLU A 23 -17.41 26.06 -18.06
N ASP A 24 -17.80 24.82 -17.77
CA ASP A 24 -17.83 24.23 -16.43
C ASP A 24 -16.48 23.62 -16.00
N TYR A 25 -15.60 23.28 -16.94
CA TYR A 25 -14.26 22.77 -16.64
C TYR A 25 -13.24 23.91 -16.54
N VAL A 26 -12.84 24.25 -15.33
CA VAL A 26 -11.89 25.34 -15.03
C VAL A 26 -10.45 24.88 -14.79
N GLY A 27 -10.15 23.62 -15.09
CA GLY A 27 -8.83 23.01 -14.85
C GLY A 27 -8.84 21.98 -13.71
N PRO A 28 -7.65 21.58 -13.22
CA PRO A 28 -7.54 20.57 -12.16
C PRO A 28 -8.15 21.06 -10.86
N PHE A 29 -8.67 20.14 -10.06
CA PHE A 29 -9.21 20.44 -8.74
C PHE A 29 -8.10 21.03 -7.84
N PRO A 30 -8.22 22.28 -7.35
CA PRO A 30 -7.12 22.93 -6.62
C PRO A 30 -7.10 22.57 -5.13
N THR A 31 -5.93 22.66 -4.50
CA THR A 31 -5.75 22.46 -3.05
C THR A 31 -6.67 23.35 -2.21
N GLU A 32 -6.86 24.61 -2.61
CA GLU A 32 -7.81 25.52 -1.96
C GLU A 32 -9.26 25.01 -2.04
N GLY A 33 -9.66 24.48 -3.20
CA GLY A 33 -11.00 23.92 -3.41
C GLY A 33 -11.25 22.70 -2.51
N LEU A 34 -10.26 21.81 -2.41
CA LEU A 34 -10.29 20.70 -1.48
C LEU A 34 -10.40 21.18 -0.03
N TYR A 35 -9.56 22.14 0.37
CA TYR A 35 -9.54 22.66 1.72
C TYR A 35 -10.89 23.26 2.13
N MET A 36 -11.50 24.08 1.26
CA MET A 36 -12.82 24.67 1.51
C MET A 36 -13.92 23.59 1.59
N MET A 37 -13.91 22.62 0.67
CA MET A 37 -14.88 21.53 0.67
C MET A 37 -14.81 20.69 1.97
N CYS A 38 -13.61 20.48 2.52
CA CYS A 38 -13.39 19.62 3.67
C CYS A 38 -13.40 20.33 5.04
N SER A 39 -13.24 21.66 5.07
CA SER A 39 -13.28 22.46 6.30
C SER A 39 -14.67 23.00 6.63
N GLN A 40 -15.56 23.16 5.64
CA GLN A 40 -16.89 23.75 5.83
C GLN A 40 -17.95 22.69 6.17
N SER A 41 -18.76 22.96 7.20
CA SER A 41 -19.77 22.01 7.70
C SER A 41 -20.86 21.68 6.67
N ASN A 42 -21.26 22.65 5.84
CA ASN A 42 -22.26 22.48 4.78
C ASN A 42 -21.75 21.71 3.54
N GLN A 43 -20.43 21.48 3.43
CA GLN A 43 -19.82 20.71 2.35
C GLN A 43 -19.22 19.39 2.83
N ARG A 44 -19.34 19.09 4.13
CA ARG A 44 -18.73 17.94 4.80
C ARG A 44 -19.06 16.62 4.10
N ASP A 45 -20.33 16.35 3.81
CA ASP A 45 -20.73 15.09 3.16
C ASP A 45 -20.09 14.91 1.77
N LYS A 46 -19.93 16.00 1.02
CA LYS A 46 -19.24 15.97 -0.28
C LYS A 46 -17.78 15.60 -0.12
N CYS A 47 -17.11 16.19 0.88
CA CYS A 47 -15.73 15.81 1.22
C CYS A 47 -15.61 14.34 1.63
N LEU A 48 -16.52 13.82 2.45
CA LEU A 48 -16.48 12.41 2.87
C LEU A 48 -16.67 11.44 1.71
N MET A 49 -17.59 11.74 0.78
CA MET A 49 -17.78 10.93 -0.44
C MET A 49 -16.54 10.97 -1.33
N TYR A 50 -15.94 12.15 -1.51
CA TYR A 50 -14.69 12.30 -2.24
C TYR A 50 -13.56 11.46 -1.62
N ILE A 51 -13.37 11.55 -0.30
CA ILE A 51 -12.36 10.78 0.45
C ILE A 51 -12.62 9.28 0.33
N GLN A 52 -13.87 8.85 0.44
CA GLN A 52 -14.23 7.44 0.29
C GLN A 52 -13.87 6.90 -1.11
N GLY A 53 -14.13 7.70 -2.16
CA GLY A 53 -13.73 7.38 -3.53
C GLY A 53 -12.21 7.29 -3.70
N LEU A 54 -11.47 8.25 -3.14
CA LEU A 54 -10.00 8.25 -3.13
C LEU A 54 -9.45 7.01 -2.41
N MET A 55 -9.97 6.68 -1.23
CA MET A 55 -9.57 5.49 -0.48
C MET A 55 -9.89 4.19 -1.23
N TYR A 56 -11.04 4.11 -1.90
CA TYR A 56 -11.36 2.98 -2.75
C TYR A 56 -10.38 2.84 -3.92
N GLY A 57 -10.06 3.95 -4.60
CA GLY A 57 -9.06 4.00 -5.66
C GLY A 57 -7.69 3.50 -5.21
N LEU A 58 -7.24 3.94 -4.02
CA LEU A 58 -5.96 3.51 -3.45
C LEU A 58 -5.91 2.02 -3.13
N ARG A 59 -7.04 1.41 -2.74
CA ARG A 59 -7.13 -0.03 -2.47
C ARG A 59 -7.03 -0.87 -3.74
N ILE A 60 -7.46 -0.35 -4.89
CA ILE A 60 -7.48 -1.09 -6.16
C ILE A 60 -6.25 -0.81 -7.04
N GLN A 61 -5.36 0.10 -6.66
CA GLN A 61 -4.21 0.49 -7.47
C GLN A 61 -3.11 -0.57 -7.50
N ARG A 62 -3.25 -1.49 -8.46
CA ARG A 62 -2.26 -2.51 -8.84
C ARG A 62 -0.96 -1.92 -9.39
N GLU A 63 -1.01 -0.78 -10.09
CA GLU A 63 0.16 -0.15 -10.73
C GLU A 63 1.20 0.39 -9.73
N MET A 64 0.77 0.96 -8.60
CA MET A 64 1.70 1.45 -7.57
C MET A 64 2.43 0.30 -6.85
N HIS A 65 1.75 -0.84 -6.70
CA HIS A 65 2.34 -2.08 -6.20
C HIS A 65 3.40 -2.62 -7.17
N GLU A 66 3.17 -2.55 -8.48
CA GLU A 66 4.12 -2.97 -9.52
C GLU A 66 5.37 -2.06 -9.59
N GLN A 67 5.27 -0.79 -9.19
CA GLN A 67 6.38 0.16 -9.11
C GLN A 67 7.12 0.16 -7.75
N GLY A 68 6.83 -0.79 -6.85
CA GLY A 68 7.54 -0.91 -5.57
C GLY A 68 7.21 0.17 -4.55
N MET A 69 6.09 0.90 -4.72
CA MET A 69 5.56 1.85 -3.75
C MET A 69 4.17 1.40 -3.28
N PRO A 70 4.05 0.27 -2.54
CA PRO A 70 2.76 -0.08 -1.99
C PRO A 70 2.36 1.02 -0.99
N ILE A 71 1.10 1.46 -1.01
CA ILE A 71 0.57 2.45 -0.06
C ILE A 71 -0.41 1.73 0.86
N CYS A 72 -0.11 1.76 2.16
CA CYS A 72 -0.84 1.03 3.17
C CYS A 72 -1.68 2.06 3.91
N VAL A 73 -2.78 2.50 3.31
CA VAL A 73 -3.70 3.38 4.02
C VAL A 73 -4.28 2.56 5.19
N PRO A 74 -4.07 2.97 6.46
CA PRO A 74 -4.63 2.27 7.60
C PRO A 74 -6.15 2.18 7.48
N GLU A 75 -6.78 1.23 8.18
CA GLU A 75 -8.24 1.21 8.31
C GLU A 75 -8.69 2.43 9.12
N ILE A 76 -8.87 3.55 8.42
CA ILE A 76 -9.34 4.82 8.98
C ILE A 76 -10.73 5.15 8.43
N SER A 77 -11.52 5.85 9.23
CA SER A 77 -12.79 6.38 8.75
C SER A 77 -12.57 7.55 7.79
N SER A 78 -13.55 7.85 6.91
CA SER A 78 -13.49 9.03 6.04
C SER A 78 -13.37 10.35 6.84
N GLU A 79 -13.85 10.37 8.07
CA GLU A 79 -13.75 11.53 8.97
C GLU A 79 -12.35 11.74 9.53
N GLU A 80 -11.71 10.65 9.95
CA GLU A 80 -10.33 10.69 10.42
C GLU A 80 -9.37 11.05 9.27
N ALA A 81 -9.60 10.44 8.10
CA ALA A 81 -8.95 10.80 6.84
C ALA A 81 -9.10 12.30 6.51
N ARG A 82 -10.31 12.86 6.67
CA ARG A 82 -10.58 14.29 6.44
C ARG A 82 -9.71 15.18 7.33
N VAL A 83 -9.67 14.89 8.63
CA VAL A 83 -8.85 15.66 9.59
C VAL A 83 -7.37 15.55 9.25
N ARG A 84 -6.90 14.36 8.90
CA ARG A 84 -5.50 14.12 8.50
C ARG A 84 -5.11 14.93 7.26
N ILE A 85 -5.96 14.93 6.23
CA ILE A 85 -5.74 15.70 4.99
C ILE A 85 -5.65 17.20 5.31
N LEU A 86 -6.57 17.74 6.11
CA LEU A 86 -6.56 19.17 6.47
C LEU A 86 -5.29 19.55 7.23
N ASN A 87 -4.90 18.77 8.23
CA ASN A 87 -3.67 18.99 8.99
C ASN A 87 -2.42 18.93 8.09
N PHE A 88 -2.40 18.00 7.13
CA PHE A 88 -1.31 17.92 6.15
C PHE A 88 -1.25 19.17 5.26
N ILE A 89 -2.39 19.61 4.73
CA ILE A 89 -2.45 20.84 3.90
C ILE A 89 -2.00 22.06 4.71
N ASP A 90 -2.45 22.20 5.96
CA ASP A 90 -2.02 23.28 6.85
C ASP A 90 -0.49 23.27 7.05
N GLY A 91 0.08 22.09 7.33
CA GLY A 91 1.53 21.94 7.49
C GLY A 91 2.32 22.21 6.20
N ALA A 92 1.87 21.68 5.07
CA ALA A 92 2.55 21.81 3.77
C ALA A 92 2.48 23.24 3.21
N THR A 93 1.47 24.01 3.60
CA THR A 93 1.20 25.35 3.05
C THR A 93 1.43 26.47 4.07
N GLY A 94 1.81 26.14 5.30
CA GLY A 94 1.90 27.10 6.41
C GLY A 94 0.55 27.78 6.69
N GLY A 95 -0.56 27.04 6.56
CA GLY A 95 -1.92 27.53 6.71
C GLY A 95 -2.45 28.40 5.57
N ASN A 96 -1.79 28.38 4.40
CA ASN A 96 -2.16 29.21 3.24
C ASN A 96 -2.40 28.35 1.98
N PRO A 97 -3.46 27.52 1.94
CA PRO A 97 -3.74 26.58 0.85
C PRO A 97 -3.86 27.23 -0.54
N GLN A 98 -4.31 28.48 -0.62
CA GLN A 98 -4.41 29.29 -1.84
C GLN A 98 -3.07 29.56 -2.52
N THR A 99 -1.95 29.38 -1.81
CA THR A 99 -0.60 29.59 -2.37
C THR A 99 0.00 28.34 -2.98
N ASN A 100 -0.61 27.18 -2.74
CA ASN A 100 -0.14 25.90 -3.24
C ASN A 100 -0.55 25.71 -4.72
N LYS A 101 0.38 25.20 -5.53
CA LYS A 101 0.18 24.99 -6.98
C LYS A 101 -0.14 23.53 -7.34
N ASP A 102 -0.09 22.64 -6.36
CA ASP A 102 -0.42 21.23 -6.56
C ASP A 102 -1.94 21.07 -6.66
N GLY A 103 -2.37 19.97 -7.28
CA GLY A 103 -3.78 19.59 -7.31
C GLY A 103 -4.26 19.14 -5.93
N GLY A 104 -5.52 19.43 -5.62
CA GLY A 104 -6.21 18.92 -4.44
C GLY A 104 -6.15 17.40 -4.37
N ASP A 105 -6.31 16.69 -5.48
CA ASP A 105 -6.16 15.22 -5.52
C ASP A 105 -4.78 14.75 -5.05
N TRP A 106 -3.72 15.43 -5.50
CA TRP A 106 -2.35 15.14 -5.08
C TRP A 106 -2.16 15.43 -3.59
N MET A 107 -2.68 16.56 -3.09
CA MET A 107 -2.57 16.92 -1.68
C MET A 107 -3.39 16.02 -0.76
N ALA A 108 -4.58 15.59 -1.19
CA ALA A 108 -5.39 14.61 -0.47
C ALA A 108 -4.68 13.26 -0.39
N PHE A 109 -4.18 12.79 -1.53
CA PHE A 109 -3.38 11.57 -1.62
C PHE A 109 -2.17 11.63 -0.67
N MET A 110 -1.36 12.68 -0.76
CA MET A 110 -0.19 12.86 0.09
C MET A 110 -0.57 12.98 1.56
N GLY A 111 -1.68 13.64 1.90
CA GLY A 111 -2.17 13.71 3.28
C GLY A 111 -2.59 12.35 3.85
N LEU A 112 -3.22 11.51 3.02
CA LEU A 112 -3.57 10.13 3.41
C LEU A 112 -2.34 9.22 3.48
N ALA A 113 -1.41 9.38 2.54
CA ALA A 113 -0.20 8.57 2.43
C ALA A 113 0.96 9.06 3.32
N ALA A 114 0.89 10.27 3.87
CA ALA A 114 1.96 10.87 4.67
C ALA A 114 2.25 10.02 5.91
N GLY A 115 3.37 9.30 5.91
CA GLY A 115 3.74 8.34 6.95
C GLY A 115 3.20 6.92 6.75
N ASN A 116 2.55 6.63 5.62
CA ASN A 116 1.96 5.34 5.24
C ASN A 116 2.50 4.81 3.89
N VAL A 117 3.76 5.11 3.56
CA VAL A 117 4.44 4.37 2.49
C VAL A 117 4.64 2.95 3.02
N CYS A 118 4.07 1.92 2.38
CA CYS A 118 4.34 0.54 2.76
C CYS A 118 5.82 0.28 2.52
N GLY A 119 6.58 0.35 3.60
CA GLY A 119 8.00 0.09 3.63
C GLY A 119 8.46 -0.18 5.05
N GLN A 120 7.57 -0.66 5.93
CA GLN A 120 7.99 -1.10 7.25
C GLN A 120 8.00 -2.62 7.34
N HIS A 121 6.89 -3.34 7.11
CA HIS A 121 6.92 -4.80 7.30
C HIS A 121 6.06 -5.53 6.27
N ILE A 122 6.62 -5.88 5.10
CA ILE A 122 5.96 -6.81 4.17
C ILE A 122 6.06 -8.20 4.79
N GLY A 123 4.98 -8.73 5.31
CA GLY A 123 5.05 -9.95 6.11
C GLY A 123 3.70 -10.56 6.44
N PHE A 124 3.73 -11.53 7.33
CA PHE A 124 2.55 -12.21 7.86
C PHE A 124 2.86 -12.83 9.22
N ARG A 125 1.81 -13.20 9.96
CA ARG A 125 1.91 -14.05 11.14
C ARG A 125 1.04 -15.29 10.99
N THR A 126 1.44 -16.36 11.65
CA THR A 126 0.67 -17.61 11.66
C THR A 126 -0.57 -17.50 12.56
N PRO A 127 -1.62 -18.32 12.36
CA PRO A 127 -2.86 -18.22 13.14
C PRO A 127 -2.69 -18.50 14.63
N SER A 128 -1.66 -19.28 15.00
CA SER A 128 -1.27 -19.51 16.40
C SER A 128 -0.61 -18.31 17.07
N ASN A 129 -0.30 -17.26 16.30
CA ASN A 129 0.48 -16.10 16.73
C ASN A 129 1.89 -16.44 17.25
N ASN A 130 2.42 -17.62 16.91
CA ASN A 130 3.73 -18.08 17.38
C ASN A 130 4.87 -17.76 16.42
N ILE A 131 4.57 -17.58 15.12
CA ILE A 131 5.56 -17.34 14.07
C ILE A 131 5.18 -16.07 13.33
N HIS A 132 6.12 -15.13 13.24
CA HIS A 132 5.99 -13.86 12.52
C HIS A 132 7.10 -13.78 11.46
N CYS A 133 6.74 -13.42 10.24
CA CYS A 133 7.64 -13.39 9.11
C CYS A 133 7.59 -12.05 8.41
N GLN A 134 8.75 -11.56 7.98
CA GLN A 134 8.88 -10.33 7.22
C GLN A 134 9.95 -10.45 6.14
N LEU A 135 9.63 -9.92 4.97
CA LEU A 135 10.56 -9.70 3.87
C LEU A 135 11.37 -8.44 4.15
N ASN A 136 12.68 -8.62 4.25
CA ASN A 136 13.61 -7.49 4.32
C ASN A 136 13.83 -6.94 2.90
N GLY A 137 13.27 -5.76 2.62
CA GLY A 137 13.35 -5.13 1.30
C GLY A 137 14.74 -4.61 0.93
N SER A 138 15.67 -4.44 1.87
CA SER A 138 17.01 -3.90 1.60
C SER A 138 17.99 -4.96 1.11
N ASN A 139 17.93 -6.17 1.67
CA ASN A 139 18.87 -7.26 1.38
C ASN A 139 18.17 -8.50 0.79
N ASN A 140 16.91 -8.33 0.36
CA ASN A 140 16.05 -9.33 -0.27
C ASN A 140 16.11 -10.74 0.37
N TYR A 141 15.93 -10.82 1.69
CA TYR A 141 15.78 -12.07 2.42
C TYR A 141 14.48 -12.10 3.20
N LEU A 142 13.87 -13.28 3.32
CA LEU A 142 12.73 -13.51 4.19
C LEU A 142 13.25 -13.93 5.57
N ARG A 143 12.78 -13.27 6.63
CA ARG A 143 13.06 -13.62 8.03
C ARG A 143 11.77 -14.07 8.72
N CYS A 144 11.88 -15.09 9.56
CA CYS A 144 10.82 -15.53 10.46
C CYS A 144 11.36 -15.71 11.88
N ASP A 145 10.64 -15.16 12.86
CA ASP A 145 10.91 -15.36 14.28
C ASP A 145 9.83 -16.24 14.91
N ILE A 146 10.24 -17.11 15.84
CA ILE A 146 9.36 -17.99 16.61
C ILE A 146 9.39 -17.57 18.09
N ARG A 147 8.21 -17.24 18.64
CA ARG A 147 8.06 -16.82 20.05
C ARG A 147 8.36 -17.93 21.05
N GLU A 148 7.75 -19.09 20.83
CA GLU A 148 7.83 -20.22 21.75
C GLU A 148 8.31 -21.48 21.05
N LEU A 149 9.33 -22.10 21.64
CA LEU A 149 9.87 -23.42 21.29
C LEU A 149 9.59 -24.40 22.43
N SER A 150 9.30 -25.66 22.09
CA SER A 150 9.14 -26.76 23.05
C SER A 150 10.21 -27.83 22.92
N ASN A 151 11.14 -27.69 21.98
CA ASN A 151 12.25 -28.60 21.75
C ASN A 151 13.59 -27.92 22.07
N ALA A 152 14.63 -28.74 22.23
CA ALA A 152 15.97 -28.23 22.52
C ALA A 152 16.51 -27.41 21.34
N VAL A 153 17.01 -26.21 21.64
CA VAL A 153 17.70 -25.35 20.68
C VAL A 153 19.12 -25.89 20.43
N PRO A 154 19.59 -25.96 19.17
CA PRO A 154 20.98 -26.34 18.88
C PRO A 154 22.01 -25.46 19.58
N GLN A 155 23.19 -26.01 19.87
CA GLN A 155 24.26 -25.27 20.54
C GLN A 155 24.56 -23.95 19.82
N LYS A 156 24.59 -22.85 20.58
CA LYS A 156 24.91 -21.53 20.06
C LYS A 156 26.33 -21.51 19.44
N PRO A 157 26.50 -21.06 18.19
CA PRO A 157 27.81 -20.89 17.57
C PRO A 157 28.74 -19.98 18.39
N ARG A 158 30.06 -20.21 18.30
CA ARG A 158 31.05 -19.44 19.10
C ARG A 158 31.19 -18.00 18.65
N ASP A 159 30.85 -17.72 17.40
CA ASP A 159 30.84 -16.42 16.73
C ASP A 159 29.51 -15.68 16.87
N CYS A 160 28.54 -16.26 17.61
CA CYS A 160 27.26 -15.61 17.88
C CYS A 160 27.24 -14.93 19.25
N ASP A 161 27.43 -13.62 19.25
CA ASP A 161 27.41 -12.79 20.46
C ASP A 161 26.00 -12.31 20.86
N LEU A 162 24.99 -12.57 20.02
CA LEU A 162 23.58 -12.17 20.22
C LEU A 162 22.67 -13.36 20.59
N GLU A 163 21.35 -13.18 20.42
CA GLU A 163 20.35 -14.22 20.62
C GLU A 163 20.39 -15.24 19.49
N TRP A 164 20.12 -16.50 19.82
CA TRP A 164 20.21 -17.65 18.92
C TRP A 164 19.10 -18.65 19.21
N GLY A 165 18.54 -19.22 18.14
CA GLY A 165 17.63 -20.37 18.26
C GLY A 165 16.30 -20.17 17.55
N THR A 166 15.75 -18.96 17.65
CA THR A 166 14.35 -18.62 17.33
C THR A 166 14.17 -17.88 16.00
N THR A 167 15.25 -17.39 15.41
CA THR A 167 15.22 -16.63 14.15
C THR A 167 15.76 -17.45 12.98
N PHE A 168 14.99 -17.45 11.90
CA PHE A 168 15.26 -18.19 10.67
C PHE A 168 15.18 -17.27 9.47
N SER A 169 15.99 -17.52 8.44
CA SER A 169 15.92 -16.77 7.20
C SER A 169 16.21 -17.61 5.96
N ILE A 170 15.78 -17.12 4.82
CA ILE A 170 16.14 -17.62 3.50
C ILE A 170 16.37 -16.41 2.57
N SER A 171 17.48 -16.44 1.84
CA SER A 171 17.81 -15.43 0.82
C SER A 171 17.33 -15.89 -0.55
N GLU A 172 17.11 -14.95 -1.48
CA GLU A 172 16.49 -15.23 -2.77
C GLU A 172 17.35 -16.18 -3.61
N ASP A 173 18.67 -15.98 -3.52
CA ASP A 173 19.74 -16.74 -4.14
C ASP A 173 20.44 -17.71 -3.17
N GLY A 174 19.87 -17.92 -1.98
CA GLY A 174 20.44 -18.80 -0.96
C GLY A 174 20.26 -20.29 -1.28
N ASP A 175 21.32 -21.06 -1.09
CA ASP A 175 21.29 -22.52 -1.27
C ASP A 175 20.76 -23.30 -0.04
N SER A 176 20.42 -22.59 1.05
CA SER A 176 19.75 -23.18 2.20
C SER A 176 19.11 -22.13 3.10
N GLY A 177 18.08 -22.52 3.85
CA GLY A 177 17.63 -21.75 5.02
C GLY A 177 18.73 -21.65 6.08
N SER A 178 18.73 -20.56 6.83
CA SER A 178 19.70 -20.31 7.88
C SER A 178 19.03 -19.98 9.21
N ARG A 179 19.69 -20.33 10.32
CA ARG A 179 19.35 -19.81 11.64
C ARG A 179 20.24 -18.62 11.92
N MET A 180 19.66 -17.52 12.38
CA MET A 180 20.37 -16.26 12.56
C MET A 180 20.81 -16.02 14.00
N CYS A 181 21.89 -15.25 14.14
CA CYS A 181 22.32 -14.65 15.39
C CYS A 181 21.89 -13.17 15.37
N VAL A 182 20.88 -12.80 16.15
CA VAL A 182 20.24 -11.47 16.06
C VAL A 182 19.94 -10.89 17.44
N GLY A 183 19.80 -9.56 17.53
CA GLY A 183 19.48 -8.85 18.76
C GLY A 183 18.19 -8.01 18.66
N ASP A 184 17.43 -8.21 17.60
CA ASP A 184 16.17 -7.55 17.26
C ASP A 184 15.11 -8.61 16.93
N THR A 185 13.87 -8.19 16.64
CA THR A 185 12.77 -9.09 16.25
C THR A 185 11.93 -8.55 15.10
N VAL A 186 11.34 -9.46 14.31
CA VAL A 186 10.31 -9.17 13.31
C VAL A 186 8.88 -9.45 13.81
N GLU A 187 8.72 -9.72 15.11
CA GLU A 187 7.41 -9.85 15.71
C GLU A 187 6.62 -8.54 15.63
N ASP A 188 5.45 -8.62 15.00
CA ASP A 188 4.50 -7.52 14.88
C ASP A 188 3.09 -8.11 14.80
N ASP A 189 2.25 -7.78 15.78
CA ASP A 189 0.86 -8.26 15.85
C ASP A 189 -0.05 -7.54 14.84
N ALA A 190 0.40 -6.43 14.24
CA ALA A 190 -0.28 -5.75 13.15
C ALA A 190 -0.12 -6.46 11.79
N LEU A 191 0.79 -7.45 11.69
CA LEU A 191 0.93 -8.25 10.49
C LEU A 191 -0.36 -9.05 10.19
N PRO A 192 -0.73 -9.20 8.92
CA PRO A 192 -1.88 -10.00 8.53
C PRO A 192 -1.66 -11.46 8.90
N ILE A 193 -2.76 -12.16 9.24
CA ILE A 193 -2.72 -13.59 9.51
C ILE A 193 -2.70 -14.37 8.20
N LEU A 194 -1.77 -15.32 8.07
CA LEU A 194 -1.78 -16.32 7.00
C LEU A 194 -2.49 -17.58 7.49
N ASP A 195 -3.76 -17.72 7.13
CA ASP A 195 -4.61 -18.84 7.55
C ASP A 195 -4.01 -20.20 7.21
N TYR A 196 -4.31 -21.20 8.03
CA TYR A 196 -3.90 -22.57 7.76
C TYR A 196 -4.47 -23.06 6.41
N GLY A 197 -3.64 -23.76 5.64
CA GLY A 197 -3.93 -24.19 4.28
C GLY A 197 -3.67 -23.12 3.21
N SER A 198 -3.34 -21.89 3.58
CA SER A 198 -3.04 -20.80 2.64
C SER A 198 -1.54 -20.68 2.35
N SER A 199 -1.24 -20.10 1.19
CA SER A 199 0.13 -19.74 0.78
C SER A 199 0.29 -18.23 0.66
N TRP A 200 1.46 -17.74 1.06
CA TRP A 200 1.93 -16.37 0.87
C TRP A 200 3.05 -16.36 -0.18
N ASN A 201 2.93 -15.49 -1.18
CA ASN A 201 3.81 -15.46 -2.34
C ASN A 201 4.26 -14.02 -2.64
N ARG A 202 5.49 -13.64 -2.26
CA ARG A 202 6.07 -12.30 -2.48
C ARG A 202 7.60 -12.38 -2.47
N GLY A 203 8.27 -11.47 -3.19
CA GLY A 203 9.73 -11.30 -3.13
C GLY A 203 10.55 -12.51 -3.58
N GLY A 204 9.99 -13.41 -4.40
CA GLY A 204 10.66 -14.66 -4.80
C GLY A 204 10.51 -15.81 -3.80
N TYR A 205 9.69 -15.61 -2.75
CA TYR A 205 9.43 -16.61 -1.72
C TYR A 205 7.99 -17.12 -1.77
N GLU A 206 7.84 -18.41 -1.50
CA GLU A 206 6.57 -19.05 -1.21
C GLU A 206 6.59 -19.59 0.22
N CYS A 207 5.59 -19.21 1.01
CA CYS A 207 5.38 -19.73 2.35
C CYS A 207 4.01 -20.38 2.48
N LYS A 208 3.96 -21.61 2.99
CA LYS A 208 2.73 -22.35 3.24
C LYS A 208 2.50 -22.50 4.74
N SER A 209 1.36 -22.03 5.22
CA SER A 209 0.94 -22.14 6.62
C SER A 209 0.12 -23.41 6.81
N GLU A 210 0.57 -24.33 7.65
CA GLU A 210 -0.13 -25.57 7.97
C GLU A 210 -0.22 -25.76 9.49
N PRO A 211 -1.19 -26.54 10.00
CA PRO A 211 -1.27 -26.86 11.43
C PRO A 211 0.00 -27.53 11.97
N SER A 212 0.75 -28.23 11.09
CA SER A 212 2.03 -28.87 11.40
C SER A 212 3.21 -27.90 11.47
N GLY A 213 3.11 -26.70 10.91
CA GLY A 213 4.19 -25.73 10.83
C GLY A 213 4.09 -24.81 9.62
N LEU A 214 5.03 -23.88 9.53
CA LEU A 214 5.23 -22.98 8.40
C LEU A 214 6.41 -23.48 7.55
N SER A 215 6.18 -23.70 6.26
CA SER A 215 7.25 -24.01 5.30
C SER A 215 7.45 -22.83 4.38
N CYS A 216 8.68 -22.31 4.27
CA CYS A 216 9.02 -21.23 3.36
C CYS A 216 10.16 -21.67 2.44
N VAL A 217 10.06 -21.35 1.15
CA VAL A 217 11.05 -21.68 0.12
C VAL A 217 11.33 -20.48 -0.78
N ASN A 218 12.55 -20.39 -1.29
CA ASN A 218 12.88 -19.51 -2.41
C ASN A 218 12.61 -20.20 -3.76
N ALA A 219 12.83 -19.47 -4.86
CA ALA A 219 12.65 -19.98 -6.21
C ALA A 219 13.54 -21.19 -6.58
N LEU A 220 14.64 -21.41 -5.83
CA LEU A 220 15.54 -22.55 -6.00
C LEU A 220 15.04 -23.80 -5.25
N GLY A 221 14.02 -23.68 -4.41
CA GLY A 221 13.47 -24.77 -3.60
C GLY A 221 14.17 -24.96 -2.26
N HIS A 222 15.02 -24.02 -1.86
CA HIS A 222 15.72 -24.00 -0.57
C HIS A 222 14.98 -23.16 0.45
N GLY A 223 15.12 -23.47 1.73
CA GLY A 223 14.46 -22.73 2.79
C GLY A 223 14.35 -23.49 4.11
N PHE A 224 13.18 -23.42 4.73
CA PHE A 224 12.97 -24.01 6.04
C PHE A 224 11.53 -24.45 6.28
N THR A 225 11.38 -25.39 7.21
CA THR A 225 10.09 -25.74 7.82
C THR A 225 10.20 -25.61 9.33
N ILE A 226 9.37 -24.76 9.91
CA ILE A 226 9.43 -24.39 11.32
C ILE A 226 8.07 -24.49 12.03
N SER A 227 8.10 -24.92 13.29
CA SER A 227 6.98 -24.97 14.22
C SER A 227 7.50 -24.85 15.66
N ARG A 228 6.60 -24.86 16.65
CA ARG A 228 6.97 -24.87 18.08
C ARG A 228 7.92 -26.02 18.45
N ASN A 229 7.87 -27.16 17.74
CA ASN A 229 8.64 -28.36 18.10
C ASN A 229 9.51 -28.94 16.98
N ARG A 230 9.54 -28.31 15.79
CA ARG A 230 10.29 -28.77 14.61
C ARG A 230 10.94 -27.59 13.92
N GLN A 231 12.23 -27.66 13.63
CA GLN A 231 12.93 -26.67 12.80
C GLN A 231 13.89 -27.40 11.87
N GLU A 232 13.57 -27.37 10.57
CA GLU A 232 14.34 -28.00 9.51
C GLU A 232 14.78 -26.94 8.51
N LEU A 233 16.05 -27.03 8.10
CA LEU A 233 16.69 -26.15 7.12
C LEU A 233 17.12 -27.02 5.94
N PHE A 234 16.88 -26.57 4.72
CA PHE A 234 17.19 -27.29 3.47
C PHE A 234 17.45 -26.32 2.33
#